data_AF-A0A3A5AWL2-F1
#
_entry.id   AF-A0A3A5AWL2-F1
#
_cell.length_a   1.000
_cell.length_b   1.000
_cell.length_c   1.000
_cell.angle_alpha   90.00
_cell.angle_beta   90.00
_cell.angle_gamma   90.00
#
_symmetry.space_group_name_H-M   'P 1'
#
loop_
_entity.id
_entity.type
_entity.pdbx_description
1 polymer ?
#
loop_
_entity_poly.entity_id
_entity_poly.type
_entity_poly.pdbx_seq_one_letter_code
_entity_poly.pdbx_strand_id
1 'polypeptide(L)'
;MEKIIYTATGCSRCKIAKKFMGERGITYQEFDIKGEGKDAFGQFYRNNRGAIFRGKEGVEFPVFFDGGSIRQGVGVVVAYLHAGTALDDFIGRSDLSHGWMDGVHVSGGDPSLGDSLILVLDFLKRNGLKLQMDTDGRNASLLERLLQSGIGDRVIMEVKVPLATHSAAAGGVDPEEVKRTIALVAKFPEYRFITTIGPVVRGEKEPVEIGYITPEEIGEAARLIQEATGSPKQPYLLRSFDPQTSSDERLKSVEKLPAEALFKYRSAARKFQVTAEIEKPAS
;
A
#
# COMPACT_ATOMS: atom_id res chain seq x y z
N MET A 1 -11.77 15.81 25.33
CA MET A 1 -10.30 15.65 25.40
C MET A 1 -9.68 16.58 24.37
N GLU A 2 -8.54 17.17 24.71
CA GLU A 2 -7.86 18.16 23.86
C GLU A 2 -7.28 17.47 22.62
N LYS A 3 -7.63 17.98 21.44
CA LYS A 3 -7.07 17.52 20.17
C LYS A 3 -5.79 18.28 19.91
N ILE A 4 -4.70 17.57 19.74
CA ILE A 4 -3.36 18.12 19.56
C ILE A 4 -2.84 17.70 18.18
N ILE A 5 -2.24 18.65 17.46
CA ILE A 5 -1.48 18.37 16.24
C ILE A 5 -0.06 18.89 16.39
N TYR A 6 0.90 17.98 16.33
CA TYR A 6 2.32 18.31 16.23
C TYR A 6 2.69 18.46 14.76
N THR A 7 3.37 19.57 14.45
CA THR A 7 3.72 19.95 13.08
C THR A 7 5.21 20.26 12.96
N ALA A 8 5.75 20.12 11.76
CA ALA A 8 7.09 20.60 11.45
C ALA A 8 7.01 21.94 10.67
N THR A 9 7.93 22.85 10.95
CA THR A 9 7.97 24.16 10.27
C THR A 9 8.04 24.02 8.75
N GLY A 10 7.12 24.68 8.04
CA GLY A 10 7.05 24.63 6.58
C GLY A 10 6.46 23.36 5.98
N CYS A 11 6.04 22.39 6.79
CA CYS A 11 5.46 21.12 6.37
C CYS A 11 4.16 21.30 5.57
N SER A 12 4.19 21.01 4.26
CA SER A 12 3.01 21.08 3.38
C SER A 12 1.91 20.11 3.84
N ARG A 13 2.27 18.89 4.21
CA ARG A 13 1.37 17.86 4.75
C ARG A 13 0.63 18.29 6.01
N CYS A 14 1.31 19.02 6.88
CA CYS A 14 0.73 19.58 8.10
C CYS A 14 -0.29 20.67 7.77
N LYS A 15 -0.01 21.52 6.76
CA LYS A 15 -0.98 22.51 6.27
C LYS A 15 -2.23 21.84 5.71
N ILE A 16 -2.10 20.73 4.99
CA ILE A 16 -3.24 19.96 4.45
C ILE A 16 -4.14 19.44 5.59
N ALA A 17 -3.56 18.80 6.60
CA ALA A 17 -4.31 18.30 7.75
C ALA A 17 -5.01 19.43 8.53
N LYS A 18 -4.30 20.54 8.79
CA LYS A 18 -4.90 21.71 9.45
C LYS A 18 -6.02 22.35 8.63
N LYS A 19 -5.87 22.39 7.30
CA LYS A 19 -6.92 22.86 6.39
C LYS A 19 -8.16 21.97 6.49
N PHE A 20 -7.99 20.64 6.51
CA PHE A 20 -9.10 19.71 6.71
C PHE A 20 -9.84 19.98 8.02
N MET A 21 -9.09 20.16 9.11
CA MET A 21 -9.65 20.48 10.42
C MET A 21 -10.42 21.80 10.41
N GLY A 22 -9.86 22.85 9.78
CA GLY A 22 -10.50 24.16 9.63
C GLY A 22 -11.80 24.09 8.83
N GLU A 23 -11.81 23.40 7.69
CA GLU A 23 -13.01 23.20 6.86
C GLU A 23 -14.12 22.41 7.57
N ARG A 24 -13.76 21.59 8.56
CA ARG A 24 -14.69 20.79 9.37
C ARG A 24 -15.03 21.43 10.72
N GLY A 25 -14.50 22.62 11.03
CA GLY A 25 -14.71 23.29 12.33
C GLY A 25 -14.15 22.50 13.52
N ILE A 26 -13.13 21.67 13.29
CA ILE A 26 -12.50 20.87 14.34
C ILE A 26 -11.52 21.75 15.11
N THR A 27 -11.81 22.00 16.39
CA THR A 27 -10.90 22.72 17.30
C THR A 27 -9.71 21.84 17.67
N TYR A 28 -8.51 22.41 17.66
CA TYR A 28 -7.27 21.75 18.04
C TYR A 28 -6.23 22.73 18.59
N GLN A 29 -5.24 22.21 19.30
CA GLN A 29 -4.02 22.90 19.68
C GLN A 29 -2.88 22.48 18.75
N GLU A 30 -2.12 23.44 18.22
CA GLU A 30 -0.94 23.18 17.39
C GLU A 30 0.35 23.35 18.19
N PHE A 31 1.28 22.42 18.00
CA PHE A 31 2.65 22.54 18.49
C PHE A 31 3.65 22.36 17.34
N ASP A 32 4.29 23.44 16.92
CA ASP A 32 5.41 23.39 15.97
C ASP A 32 6.69 22.90 16.69
N ILE A 33 7.26 21.80 16.20
CA ILE A 33 8.38 21.10 16.86
C ILE A 33 9.72 21.82 16.81
N LYS A 34 9.89 22.87 15.99
CA LYS A 34 11.08 23.73 15.98
C LYS A 34 10.85 25.06 16.70
N GLY A 35 9.60 25.43 16.97
CA GLY A 35 9.21 26.58 17.77
C GLY A 35 8.85 26.19 19.21
N GLU A 36 7.75 26.76 19.69
CA GLU A 36 7.25 26.61 21.07
C GLU A 36 6.83 25.17 21.42
N GLY A 37 6.63 24.31 20.42
CA GLY A 37 6.23 22.91 20.59
C GLY A 37 7.38 21.94 20.80
N LYS A 38 8.64 22.38 20.78
CA LYS A 38 9.82 21.50 20.88
C LYS A 38 9.81 20.63 22.14
N ASP A 39 9.61 21.25 23.30
CA ASP A 39 9.65 20.53 24.58
C ASP A 39 8.39 19.67 24.77
N ALA A 40 7.23 20.18 24.38
CA ALA A 40 5.96 19.46 24.41
C ALA A 40 6.02 18.18 23.55
N PHE A 41 6.49 18.30 22.31
CA PHE A 41 6.65 17.14 21.43
C PHE A 41 7.76 16.21 21.93
N GLY A 42 8.87 16.74 22.46
CA GLY A 42 9.94 15.92 23.02
C GLY A 42 9.46 15.04 24.17
N GLN A 43 8.62 15.57 25.07
CA GLN A 43 8.00 14.79 26.14
C GLN A 43 6.99 13.78 25.59
N PHE A 44 6.10 14.21 24.70
CA PHE A 44 5.12 13.34 24.05
C PHE A 44 5.80 12.17 23.34
N TYR A 45 6.86 12.43 22.58
CA TYR A 45 7.61 11.42 21.86
C TYR A 45 8.28 10.39 22.78
N ARG A 46 8.89 10.84 23.89
CA ARG A 46 9.51 9.92 24.87
C ARG A 46 8.48 8.98 25.49
N ASN A 47 7.30 9.50 25.81
CA ASN A 47 6.23 8.72 26.44
C ASN A 47 5.53 7.76 25.47
N ASN A 48 5.59 8.04 24.16
CA ASN A 48 4.83 7.32 23.14
C ASN A 48 5.73 6.70 22.05
N ARG A 49 7.01 6.45 22.35
CA ARG A 49 8.00 6.04 21.34
C ARG A 49 7.63 4.77 20.57
N GLY A 50 6.90 3.84 21.20
CA GLY A 50 6.42 2.61 20.54
C GLY A 50 5.29 2.83 19.54
N ALA A 51 4.57 3.95 19.63
CA ALA A 51 3.45 4.29 18.77
C ALA A 51 3.78 5.35 17.71
N ILE A 52 5.00 5.92 17.73
CA ILE A 52 5.45 6.90 16.75
C ILE A 52 6.49 6.26 15.85
N PHE A 53 6.18 6.17 14.57
CA PHE A 53 7.12 5.69 13.58
C PHE A 53 8.17 6.75 13.25
N ARG A 54 9.40 6.27 13.01
CA ARG A 54 10.53 7.09 12.58
C ARG A 54 11.21 6.42 11.37
N GLY A 55 11.12 7.07 10.22
CA GLY A 55 11.78 6.63 8.99
C GLY A 55 13.22 7.14 8.90
N LYS A 56 13.85 6.91 7.73
CA LYS A 56 15.22 7.38 7.43
C LYS A 56 15.37 8.90 7.57
N GLU A 57 14.33 9.65 7.22
CA GLU A 57 14.29 11.12 7.30
C GLU A 57 13.81 11.65 8.66
N GLY A 58 13.56 10.77 9.63
CA GLY A 58 13.06 11.13 10.95
C GLY A 58 11.57 10.85 11.14
N VAL A 59 10.95 11.59 12.05
CA VAL A 59 9.52 11.46 12.37
C VAL A 59 8.71 12.04 11.22
N GLU A 60 7.74 11.28 10.72
CA GLU A 60 6.78 11.79 9.75
C GLU A 60 5.76 12.69 10.44
N PHE A 61 5.52 13.87 9.86
CA PHE A 61 4.50 14.82 10.33
C PHE A 61 3.40 15.01 9.28
N PRO A 62 2.16 15.31 9.71
CA PRO A 62 1.72 15.64 11.08
C PRO A 62 1.61 14.42 12.01
N VAL A 63 1.71 14.67 13.32
CA VAL A 63 1.32 13.71 14.37
C VAL A 63 0.12 14.29 15.11
N PHE A 64 -1.00 13.59 15.09
CA PHE A 64 -2.25 13.98 15.75
C PHE A 64 -2.50 13.10 16.97
N PHE A 65 -3.06 13.68 18.02
CA PHE A 65 -3.45 13.00 19.25
C PHE A 65 -4.74 13.60 19.80
N ASP A 66 -5.70 12.79 20.26
CA ASP A 66 -6.98 13.27 20.80
C ASP A 66 -7.26 12.81 22.25
N GLY A 67 -6.24 12.28 22.92
CA GLY A 67 -6.37 11.68 24.25
C GLY A 67 -6.49 10.15 24.23
N GLY A 68 -6.87 9.54 23.09
CA GLY A 68 -7.04 8.09 22.97
C GLY A 68 -6.25 7.46 21.84
N SER A 69 -5.99 8.17 20.74
CA SER A 69 -5.32 7.62 19.56
C SER A 69 -4.21 8.53 19.06
N ILE A 70 -3.08 7.94 18.68
CA ILE A 70 -1.98 8.62 17.98
C ILE A 70 -2.08 8.29 16.50
N ARG A 71 -2.15 9.33 15.65
CA ARG A 71 -2.24 9.20 14.20
C ARG A 71 -1.10 9.95 13.55
N GLN A 72 -0.40 9.32 12.62
CA GLN A 72 0.81 9.86 12.02
C GLN A 72 0.74 9.82 10.50
N GLY A 73 1.11 10.93 9.86
CA GLY A 73 1.06 11.09 8.41
C GLY A 73 -0.26 11.71 7.94
N VAL A 74 -0.20 12.49 6.86
CA VAL A 74 -1.35 13.30 6.41
C VAL A 74 -2.56 12.45 5.99
N GLY A 75 -2.33 11.34 5.29
CA GLY A 75 -3.39 10.43 4.87
C GLY A 75 -4.12 9.83 6.08
N VAL A 76 -3.36 9.24 7.01
CA VAL A 76 -3.88 8.63 8.23
C VAL A 76 -4.64 9.64 9.10
N VAL A 77 -4.08 10.86 9.28
CA VAL A 77 -4.73 11.90 10.08
C VAL A 77 -6.04 12.36 9.44
N VAL A 78 -6.06 12.65 8.13
CA VAL A 78 -7.29 13.08 7.45
C VAL A 78 -8.34 11.96 7.43
N ALA A 79 -7.94 10.73 7.17
CA ALA A 79 -8.83 9.57 7.21
C ALA A 79 -9.45 9.39 8.61
N TYR A 80 -8.63 9.46 9.66
CA TYR A 80 -9.10 9.33 11.04
C TYR A 80 -10.04 10.46 11.46
N LEU A 81 -9.73 11.70 11.09
CA LEU A 81 -10.61 12.84 11.38
C LEU A 81 -11.93 12.77 10.60
N HIS A 82 -11.96 12.08 9.46
CA HIS A 82 -13.16 11.89 8.66
C HIS A 82 -14.05 10.75 9.17
N ALA A 83 -13.46 9.59 9.48
CA ALA A 83 -14.19 8.33 9.66
C ALA A 83 -13.72 7.50 10.88
N GLY A 84 -12.90 8.07 11.77
CA GLY A 84 -12.30 7.31 12.86
C GLY A 84 -11.42 6.17 12.35
N THR A 85 -11.50 5.00 12.98
CA THR A 85 -10.72 3.81 12.58
C THR A 85 -11.27 3.10 11.35
N ALA A 86 -12.42 3.51 10.81
CA ALA A 86 -13.10 2.76 9.75
C ALA A 86 -12.26 2.64 8.46
N LEU A 87 -11.38 3.60 8.20
CA LEU A 87 -10.51 3.60 7.02
C LEU A 87 -9.09 3.09 7.29
N ASP A 88 -8.80 2.53 8.48
CA ASP A 88 -7.44 2.10 8.85
C ASP A 88 -6.93 0.96 7.94
N ASP A 89 -7.82 0.10 7.43
CA ASP A 89 -7.46 -0.96 6.47
C ASP A 89 -7.23 -0.44 5.04
N PHE A 90 -7.74 0.76 4.72
CA PHE A 90 -7.50 1.40 3.42
C PHE A 90 -6.31 2.35 3.44
N ILE A 91 -6.08 3.09 4.51
CA ILE A 91 -5.10 4.17 4.56
C ILE A 91 -4.11 3.91 5.69
N GLY A 92 -2.92 3.51 5.30
CA GLY A 92 -1.76 3.31 6.16
C GLY A 92 -0.75 4.45 6.05
N ARG A 93 0.46 4.15 6.56
CA ARG A 93 1.60 5.07 6.49
C ARG A 93 2.03 5.25 5.03
N SER A 94 2.44 6.48 4.70
CA SER A 94 3.11 6.77 3.45
C SER A 94 4.63 6.78 3.63
N ASP A 95 5.34 6.08 2.74
CA ASP A 95 6.80 6.12 2.65
C ASP A 95 7.28 7.05 1.52
N LEU A 96 6.37 7.50 0.65
CA LEU A 96 6.68 8.48 -0.38
C LEU A 96 6.76 9.91 0.16
N SER A 97 7.61 10.71 -0.47
CA SER A 97 7.83 12.13 -0.19
C SER A 97 7.61 12.99 -1.44
N HIS A 98 7.96 14.29 -1.40
CA HIS A 98 7.99 15.17 -2.58
C HIS A 98 6.63 15.31 -3.30
N GLY A 99 5.55 15.41 -2.55
CA GLY A 99 4.20 15.63 -3.09
C GLY A 99 3.46 14.35 -3.48
N TRP A 100 4.07 13.18 -3.33
CA TRP A 100 3.39 11.89 -3.44
C TRP A 100 2.89 11.38 -2.10
N MET A 101 1.91 10.50 -2.14
CA MET A 101 1.40 9.73 -1.01
C MET A 101 1.05 8.32 -1.50
N ASP A 102 1.67 7.31 -0.91
CA ASP A 102 1.30 5.90 -0.98
C ASP A 102 0.56 5.48 0.30
N GLY A 103 0.52 4.18 0.60
CA GLY A 103 -0.20 3.66 1.76
C GLY A 103 -1.71 3.64 1.57
N VAL A 104 -2.20 3.63 0.33
CA VAL A 104 -3.62 3.47 0.01
C VAL A 104 -3.84 2.05 -0.51
N HIS A 105 -4.38 1.17 0.33
CA HIS A 105 -4.56 -0.25 0.06
C HIS A 105 -6.02 -0.54 -0.32
N VAL A 106 -6.34 -0.48 -1.62
CA VAL A 106 -7.72 -0.64 -2.12
C VAL A 106 -8.30 -2.00 -1.77
N SER A 107 -7.46 -3.03 -1.68
CA SER A 107 -7.85 -4.39 -1.28
C SER A 107 -7.98 -4.59 0.23
N GLY A 108 -7.51 -3.64 1.05
CA GLY A 108 -7.38 -3.83 2.49
C GLY A 108 -8.71 -3.69 3.23
N GLY A 109 -9.50 -2.65 2.93
CA GLY A 109 -10.72 -2.35 3.67
C GLY A 109 -12.02 -2.88 3.04
N ASP A 110 -13.10 -2.67 3.78
CA ASP A 110 -14.46 -3.02 3.37
C ASP A 110 -14.96 -2.09 2.23
N PRO A 111 -15.32 -2.62 1.04
CA PRO A 111 -15.82 -1.81 -0.07
C PRO A 111 -17.08 -0.99 0.26
N SER A 112 -17.83 -1.31 1.32
CA SER A 112 -18.95 -0.50 1.80
C SER A 112 -18.54 0.92 2.23
N LEU A 113 -17.29 1.10 2.63
CA LEU A 113 -16.71 2.40 3.02
C LEU A 113 -16.11 3.16 1.83
N GLY A 114 -16.35 2.70 0.60
CA GLY A 114 -15.80 3.29 -0.62
C GLY A 114 -16.11 4.77 -0.81
N ASP A 115 -17.29 5.23 -0.39
CA ASP A 115 -17.67 6.66 -0.44
C ASP A 115 -16.75 7.50 0.47
N SER A 116 -16.57 7.05 1.71
CA SER A 116 -15.70 7.73 2.69
C SER A 116 -14.25 7.75 2.22
N LEU A 117 -13.76 6.64 1.63
CA LEU A 117 -12.43 6.58 1.04
C LEU A 117 -12.27 7.61 -0.10
N ILE A 118 -13.22 7.65 -1.04
CA ILE A 118 -13.21 8.58 -2.17
C ILE A 118 -13.17 10.03 -1.69
N LEU A 119 -13.96 10.39 -0.68
CA LEU A 119 -13.97 11.75 -0.12
C LEU A 119 -12.62 12.15 0.48
N VAL A 120 -11.96 11.24 1.22
CA VAL A 120 -10.64 11.49 1.81
C VAL A 120 -9.58 11.64 0.71
N LEU A 121 -9.53 10.72 -0.24
CA LEU A 121 -8.53 10.75 -1.31
C LEU A 121 -8.70 11.95 -2.24
N ASP A 122 -9.94 12.30 -2.58
CA ASP A 122 -10.24 13.49 -3.37
C ASP A 122 -9.82 14.78 -2.64
N PHE A 123 -10.08 14.90 -1.33
CA PHE A 123 -9.59 16.02 -0.54
C PHE A 123 -8.04 16.10 -0.59
N LEU A 124 -7.34 14.99 -0.40
CA LEU A 124 -5.88 14.96 -0.43
C LEU A 124 -5.34 15.36 -1.81
N LYS A 125 -5.96 14.88 -2.90
CA LYS A 125 -5.60 15.20 -4.28
C LYS A 125 -5.81 16.69 -4.60
N ARG A 126 -6.99 17.25 -4.25
CA ARG A 126 -7.29 18.69 -4.45
C ARG A 126 -6.34 19.61 -3.70
N ASN A 127 -5.70 19.10 -2.64
CA ASN A 127 -4.71 19.82 -1.85
C ASN A 127 -3.25 19.54 -2.27
N GLY A 128 -3.05 19.02 -3.49
CA GLY A 128 -1.76 18.98 -4.16
C GLY A 128 -0.95 17.70 -3.96
N LEU A 129 -1.56 16.62 -3.43
CA LEU A 129 -0.93 15.31 -3.36
C LEU A 129 -1.22 14.47 -4.59
N LYS A 130 -0.18 13.81 -5.10
CA LYS A 130 -0.32 12.70 -6.05
C LYS A 130 -0.47 11.40 -5.29
N LEU A 131 -1.39 10.55 -5.71
CA LEU A 131 -1.76 9.35 -4.97
C LEU A 131 -1.26 8.09 -5.69
N GLN A 132 -0.48 7.29 -4.97
CA GLN A 132 -0.18 5.92 -5.33
C GLN A 132 -1.10 4.99 -4.53
N MET A 133 -1.77 4.07 -5.22
CA MET A 133 -2.62 3.05 -4.61
C MET A 133 -2.06 1.66 -4.87
N ASP A 134 -2.25 0.77 -3.91
CA ASP A 134 -1.89 -0.63 -4.01
C ASP A 134 -3.16 -1.50 -4.02
N THR A 135 -3.16 -2.55 -4.83
CA THR A 135 -4.23 -3.57 -4.87
C THR A 135 -3.61 -4.95 -5.06
N ASP A 136 -4.31 -5.99 -4.62
CA ASP A 136 -3.96 -7.39 -4.84
C ASP A 136 -4.99 -8.15 -5.70
N GLY A 137 -5.90 -7.40 -6.35
CA GLY A 137 -6.97 -7.96 -7.18
C GLY A 137 -8.37 -7.84 -6.59
N ARG A 138 -8.51 -7.63 -5.28
CA ARG A 138 -9.80 -7.42 -4.59
C ARG A 138 -10.35 -6.02 -4.79
N ASN A 139 -11.66 -5.90 -4.55
CA ASN A 139 -12.42 -4.65 -4.56
C ASN A 139 -12.43 -3.98 -5.95
N ALA A 140 -12.58 -4.77 -7.02
CA ALA A 140 -12.55 -4.28 -8.41
C ALA A 140 -13.55 -3.12 -8.64
N SER A 141 -14.77 -3.24 -8.10
CA SER A 141 -15.81 -2.21 -8.23
C SER A 141 -15.42 -0.91 -7.53
N LEU A 142 -14.69 -0.95 -6.41
CA LEU A 142 -14.19 0.25 -5.75
C LEU A 142 -13.06 0.90 -6.55
N LEU A 143 -12.13 0.10 -7.08
CA LEU A 143 -11.06 0.59 -7.95
C LEU A 143 -11.61 1.29 -9.20
N GLU A 144 -12.67 0.74 -9.81
CA GLU A 144 -13.34 1.35 -10.96
C GLU A 144 -13.93 2.72 -10.61
N ARG A 145 -14.55 2.86 -9.44
CA ARG A 145 -15.10 4.14 -8.97
C ARG A 145 -14.01 5.18 -8.72
N LEU A 146 -12.87 4.76 -8.18
CA LEU A 146 -11.70 5.63 -7.99
C LEU A 146 -11.16 6.12 -9.34
N LEU A 147 -11.02 5.22 -10.31
CA LEU A 147 -10.62 5.55 -11.69
C LEU A 147 -11.58 6.57 -12.33
N GLN A 148 -12.89 6.32 -12.26
CA GLN A 148 -13.92 7.22 -12.80
C GLN A 148 -13.92 8.60 -12.13
N SER A 149 -13.52 8.66 -10.86
CA SER A 149 -13.40 9.91 -10.09
C SER A 149 -12.06 10.64 -10.35
N GLY A 150 -11.18 10.11 -11.20
CA GLY A 150 -9.84 10.67 -11.45
C GLY A 150 -8.89 10.56 -10.25
N ILE A 151 -9.18 9.64 -9.32
CA ILE A 151 -8.39 9.39 -8.11
C ILE A 151 -7.44 8.23 -8.37
N GLY A 152 -6.14 8.43 -8.09
CA GLY A 152 -5.09 7.47 -8.40
C GLY A 152 -4.21 7.98 -9.54
N ASP A 153 -3.07 8.55 -9.18
CA ASP A 153 -2.05 8.99 -10.14
C ASP A 153 -1.13 7.81 -10.52
N ARG A 154 -0.95 6.86 -9.59
CA ARG A 154 -0.25 5.61 -9.82
C ARG A 154 -0.98 4.44 -9.16
N VAL A 155 -1.02 3.28 -9.81
CA VAL A 155 -1.51 2.03 -9.20
C VAL A 155 -0.47 0.91 -9.30
N ILE A 156 -0.16 0.31 -8.17
CA ILE A 156 0.67 -0.90 -8.09
C ILE A 156 -0.24 -2.08 -7.78
N MET A 157 -0.21 -3.10 -8.62
CA MET A 157 -0.98 -4.32 -8.39
C MET A 157 -0.05 -5.48 -8.09
N GLU A 158 -0.20 -6.09 -6.91
CA GLU A 158 0.40 -7.38 -6.60
C GLU A 158 -0.45 -8.49 -7.23
N VAL A 159 0.13 -9.25 -8.16
CA VAL A 159 -0.49 -10.44 -8.75
C VAL A 159 0.01 -11.65 -7.97
N LYS A 160 -0.82 -12.12 -7.04
CA LYS A 160 -0.51 -13.27 -6.17
C LYS A 160 -0.53 -14.59 -6.94
N VAL A 161 0.45 -15.44 -6.67
CA VAL A 161 0.57 -16.79 -7.24
C VAL A 161 1.01 -17.79 -6.16
N PRO A 162 0.73 -19.09 -6.29
CA PRO A 162 -0.01 -19.76 -7.36
C PRO A 162 -1.48 -19.33 -7.45
N LEU A 163 -2.04 -19.22 -8.66
CA LEU A 163 -3.44 -18.81 -8.85
C LEU A 163 -4.43 -19.79 -8.20
N ALA A 164 -4.11 -21.09 -8.20
CA ALA A 164 -4.97 -22.13 -7.65
C ALA A 164 -5.11 -22.06 -6.11
N THR A 165 -3.99 -21.85 -5.41
CA THR A 165 -3.96 -21.71 -3.94
C THR A 165 -4.47 -20.35 -3.47
N HIS A 166 -4.52 -19.36 -4.38
CA HIS A 166 -5.14 -18.06 -4.14
C HIS A 166 -6.55 -17.95 -4.75
N SER A 167 -7.23 -19.08 -4.97
CA SER A 167 -8.64 -19.07 -5.34
C SER A 167 -9.53 -18.67 -4.17
N ALA A 168 -10.70 -18.10 -4.44
CA ALA A 168 -11.68 -17.73 -3.41
C ALA A 168 -12.04 -18.89 -2.45
N ALA A 169 -12.07 -20.13 -2.96
CA ALA A 169 -12.34 -21.32 -2.15
C ALA A 169 -11.27 -21.58 -1.07
N ALA A 170 -10.03 -21.16 -1.31
CA ALA A 170 -8.90 -21.29 -0.38
C ALA A 170 -8.64 -20.00 0.43
N GLY A 171 -9.61 -19.08 0.49
CA GLY A 171 -9.46 -17.77 1.14
C GLY A 171 -8.67 -16.74 0.32
N GLY A 172 -8.46 -17.00 -0.97
CA GLY A 172 -7.90 -16.07 -1.93
C GLY A 172 -8.95 -15.21 -2.64
N VAL A 173 -8.64 -14.73 -3.83
CA VAL A 173 -9.48 -13.82 -4.61
C VAL A 173 -10.13 -14.58 -5.76
N ASP A 174 -11.35 -14.23 -6.14
CA ASP A 174 -11.98 -14.78 -7.35
C ASP A 174 -11.11 -14.46 -8.58
N PRO A 175 -10.66 -15.46 -9.37
CA PRO A 175 -9.88 -15.23 -10.58
C PRO A 175 -10.52 -14.24 -11.56
N GLU A 176 -11.85 -14.21 -11.68
CA GLU A 176 -12.54 -13.24 -12.54
C GLU A 176 -12.49 -11.82 -11.96
N GLU A 177 -12.51 -11.67 -10.64
CA GLU A 177 -12.28 -10.38 -9.98
C GLU A 177 -10.84 -9.90 -10.20
N VAL A 178 -9.84 -10.78 -10.04
CA VAL A 178 -8.43 -10.45 -10.34
C VAL A 178 -8.28 -10.00 -11.79
N LYS A 179 -8.86 -10.75 -12.74
CA LYS A 179 -8.81 -10.41 -14.17
C LYS A 179 -9.47 -9.06 -14.47
N ARG A 180 -10.62 -8.77 -13.87
CA ARG A 180 -11.29 -7.46 -13.98
C ARG A 180 -10.41 -6.35 -13.39
N THR A 181 -9.80 -6.57 -12.22
CA THR A 181 -8.91 -5.61 -11.58
C THR A 181 -7.68 -5.34 -12.43
N ILE A 182 -7.05 -6.35 -13.03
CA ILE A 182 -5.92 -6.16 -13.97
C ILE A 182 -6.32 -5.25 -15.13
N ALA A 183 -7.50 -5.48 -15.73
CA ALA A 183 -8.00 -4.67 -16.83
C ALA A 183 -8.31 -3.22 -16.42
N LEU A 184 -8.68 -2.98 -15.15
CA LEU A 184 -8.86 -1.65 -14.58
C LEU A 184 -7.53 -0.95 -14.31
N VAL A 185 -6.57 -1.65 -13.70
CA VAL A 185 -5.23 -1.13 -13.37
C VAL A 185 -4.54 -0.58 -14.62
N ALA A 186 -4.66 -1.28 -15.76
CA ALA A 186 -4.05 -0.85 -17.02
C ALA A 186 -4.64 0.45 -17.62
N LYS A 187 -5.69 1.02 -17.02
CA LYS A 187 -6.33 2.28 -17.44
C LYS A 187 -5.88 3.49 -16.62
N PHE A 188 -5.11 3.30 -15.55
CA PHE A 188 -4.60 4.40 -14.73
C PHE A 188 -3.43 5.14 -15.42
N PRO A 189 -3.14 6.40 -15.06
CA PRO A 189 -2.09 7.19 -15.71
C PRO A 189 -0.70 6.56 -15.59
N GLU A 190 -0.34 6.11 -14.39
CA GLU A 190 0.84 5.29 -14.14
C GLU A 190 0.39 3.98 -13.48
N TYR A 191 0.95 2.85 -13.91
CA TYR A 191 0.68 1.59 -13.24
C TYR A 191 1.83 0.60 -13.37
N ARG A 192 1.82 -0.41 -12.51
CA ARG A 192 2.76 -1.54 -12.54
C ARG A 192 2.15 -2.78 -11.92
N PHE A 193 2.37 -3.91 -12.57
CA PHE A 193 2.11 -5.22 -11.98
C PHE A 193 3.37 -5.71 -11.28
N ILE A 194 3.23 -6.28 -10.09
CA ILE A 194 4.31 -6.86 -9.32
C ILE A 194 3.92 -8.28 -8.92
N THR A 195 4.88 -9.18 -8.93
CA THR A 195 4.75 -10.45 -8.21
C THR A 195 5.98 -10.68 -7.36
N THR A 196 5.75 -10.93 -6.08
CA THR A 196 6.78 -11.28 -5.10
C THR A 196 7.06 -12.78 -5.17
N ILE A 197 8.26 -13.15 -5.58
CA ILE A 197 8.75 -14.53 -5.61
C ILE A 197 9.17 -14.90 -4.19
N GLY A 198 8.32 -15.65 -3.52
CA GLY A 198 8.49 -16.09 -2.14
C GLY A 198 8.02 -17.52 -1.90
N PRO A 199 8.19 -18.01 -0.67
CA PRO A 199 7.64 -19.28 -0.23
C PRO A 199 6.11 -19.22 -0.17
N VAL A 200 5.47 -20.31 -0.58
CA VAL A 200 4.03 -20.53 -0.54
C VAL A 200 3.74 -21.89 0.09
N VAL A 201 2.59 -21.98 0.72
CA VAL A 201 2.08 -23.23 1.30
C VAL A 201 1.59 -24.14 0.17
N ARG A 202 2.08 -25.38 0.13
CA ARG A 202 1.75 -26.44 -0.83
C ARG A 202 0.92 -27.50 -0.09
N GLY A 203 -0.39 -27.54 -0.38
CA GLY A 203 -1.31 -28.54 0.17
C GLY A 203 -1.89 -28.17 1.55
N GLU A 204 -2.95 -28.90 1.91
CA GLU A 204 -3.76 -28.65 3.12
C GLU A 204 -3.49 -29.64 4.26
N LYS A 205 -2.65 -30.66 4.03
CA LYS A 205 -2.39 -31.74 4.98
C LYS A 205 -1.14 -31.44 5.82
N GLU A 206 -1.21 -31.75 7.11
CA GLU A 206 -0.04 -31.67 7.99
C GLU A 206 0.92 -32.86 7.77
N PRO A 207 2.24 -32.63 7.80
CA PRO A 207 2.90 -31.33 7.90
C PRO A 207 2.76 -30.53 6.60
N VAL A 208 2.46 -29.24 6.73
CA VAL A 208 2.29 -28.32 5.61
C VAL A 208 3.61 -28.19 4.84
N GLU A 209 3.61 -28.58 3.57
CA GLU A 209 4.78 -28.42 2.71
C GLU A 209 4.92 -26.95 2.32
N ILE A 210 6.12 -26.39 2.45
CA ILE A 210 6.42 -25.01 2.01
C ILE A 210 7.39 -25.11 0.85
N GLY A 211 6.99 -24.59 -0.30
CA GLY A 211 7.81 -24.52 -1.49
C GLY A 211 7.83 -23.12 -2.05
N TYR A 212 8.90 -22.73 -2.74
CA TYR A 212 8.88 -21.46 -3.47
C TYR A 212 7.86 -21.48 -4.61
N ILE A 213 7.36 -20.30 -4.95
CA ILE A 213 6.71 -20.06 -6.24
C ILE A 213 7.63 -20.60 -7.36
N THR A 214 7.07 -21.21 -8.40
CA THR A 214 7.86 -21.76 -9.52
C THR A 214 7.93 -20.77 -10.69
N PRO A 215 8.91 -20.92 -11.60
CA PRO A 215 8.93 -20.15 -12.86
C PRO A 215 7.64 -20.32 -13.67
N GLU A 216 7.06 -21.51 -13.68
CA GLU A 216 5.82 -21.82 -14.38
C GLU A 216 4.65 -20.97 -13.86
N GLU A 217 4.51 -20.85 -12.54
CA GLU A 217 3.47 -20.03 -11.89
C GLU A 217 3.64 -18.53 -12.17
N ILE A 218 4.89 -18.05 -12.24
CA ILE A 218 5.17 -16.70 -12.72
C ILE A 218 4.75 -16.52 -14.18
N GLY A 219 4.94 -17.55 -15.01
CA GLY A 219 4.43 -17.59 -16.38
C GLY A 219 2.91 -17.51 -16.45
N GLU A 220 2.19 -18.17 -15.53
CA GLU A 220 0.74 -18.11 -15.43
C GLU A 220 0.24 -16.70 -15.07
N ALA A 221 0.86 -16.03 -14.09
CA ALA A 221 0.55 -14.63 -13.78
C ALA A 221 0.80 -13.71 -14.99
N ALA A 222 1.94 -13.88 -15.67
CA ALA A 222 2.25 -13.08 -16.86
C ALA A 222 1.23 -13.29 -17.98
N ARG A 223 0.77 -14.54 -18.17
CA ARG A 223 -0.27 -14.89 -19.13
C ARG A 223 -1.61 -14.27 -18.74
N LEU A 224 -2.00 -14.33 -17.47
CA LEU A 224 -3.21 -13.69 -16.97
C LEU A 224 -3.20 -12.18 -17.24
N ILE A 225 -2.08 -11.51 -17.00
CA ILE A 225 -1.92 -10.08 -17.32
C ILE A 225 -2.09 -9.83 -18.82
N GLN A 226 -1.52 -10.70 -19.67
CA GLN A 226 -1.64 -10.56 -21.12
C GLN A 226 -3.08 -10.76 -21.59
N GLU A 227 -3.76 -11.80 -21.11
CA GLU A 227 -5.14 -12.13 -21.45
C GLU A 227 -6.12 -11.04 -20.98
N ALA A 228 -5.92 -10.51 -19.77
CA ALA A 228 -6.78 -9.47 -19.19
C ALA A 228 -6.63 -8.11 -19.89
N THR A 229 -5.42 -7.77 -20.32
CA THR A 229 -5.13 -6.45 -20.92
C THR A 229 -5.07 -6.46 -22.44
N GLY A 230 -5.01 -7.65 -23.06
CA GLY A 230 -4.78 -7.83 -24.49
C GLY A 230 -3.36 -7.45 -24.96
N SER A 231 -2.40 -7.24 -24.04
CA SER A 231 -1.06 -6.75 -24.36
C SER A 231 0.05 -7.53 -23.66
N PRO A 232 1.12 -7.91 -24.40
CA PRO A 232 2.32 -8.54 -23.83
C PRO A 232 3.38 -7.52 -23.37
N LYS A 233 3.07 -6.22 -23.36
CA LYS A 233 4.01 -5.14 -23.06
C LYS A 233 3.67 -4.41 -21.76
N GLN A 234 3.05 -5.11 -20.81
CA GLN A 234 2.69 -4.51 -19.54
C GLN A 234 3.92 -4.32 -18.64
N PRO A 235 3.99 -3.24 -17.85
CA PRO A 235 5.05 -3.02 -16.88
C PRO A 235 4.91 -4.06 -15.75
N TYR A 236 5.61 -5.18 -15.88
CA TYR A 236 5.56 -6.30 -14.94
C TYR A 236 6.92 -6.47 -14.25
N LEU A 237 6.93 -6.43 -12.92
CA LEU A 237 8.13 -6.47 -12.10
C LEU A 237 8.11 -7.70 -11.19
N LEU A 238 9.22 -8.43 -11.16
CA LEU A 238 9.42 -9.55 -10.26
C LEU A 238 10.28 -9.10 -9.08
N ARG A 239 9.75 -9.26 -7.87
CA ARG A 239 10.44 -8.91 -6.61
C ARG A 239 10.88 -10.19 -5.89
N SER A 240 12.04 -10.15 -5.24
CA SER A 240 12.42 -11.21 -4.31
C SER A 240 11.75 -10.99 -2.96
N PHE A 241 11.18 -12.06 -2.39
CA PHE A 241 10.81 -12.06 -0.98
C PHE A 241 12.06 -11.94 -0.09
N ASP A 242 11.93 -11.25 1.04
CA ASP A 242 12.96 -11.22 2.08
C ASP A 242 12.43 -11.90 3.36
N PRO A 243 12.89 -13.13 3.65
CA PRO A 243 12.50 -13.90 4.83
C PRO A 243 12.63 -13.13 6.15
N GLN A 244 13.65 -12.27 6.29
CA GLN A 244 13.91 -11.56 7.55
C GLN A 244 12.85 -10.49 7.86
N THR A 245 12.12 -10.05 6.83
CA THR A 245 11.06 -9.04 6.96
C THR A 245 9.67 -9.64 7.13
N SER A 246 9.54 -10.97 7.06
CA SER A 246 8.26 -11.66 7.17
C SER A 246 7.63 -11.47 8.55
N SER A 247 6.32 -11.22 8.60
CA SER A 247 5.54 -11.31 9.83
C SER A 247 5.21 -12.74 10.23
N ASP A 248 5.30 -13.69 9.30
CA ASP A 248 5.11 -15.12 9.55
C ASP A 248 6.44 -15.75 9.96
N GLU A 249 6.54 -16.18 11.23
CA GLU A 249 7.71 -16.83 11.82
C GLU A 249 8.12 -18.09 11.05
N ARG A 250 7.17 -18.81 10.44
CA ARG A 250 7.45 -20.02 9.64
C ARG A 250 8.27 -19.70 8.40
N LEU A 251 8.14 -18.49 7.87
CA LEU A 251 8.82 -18.06 6.66
C LEU A 251 10.17 -17.41 6.93
N LYS A 252 10.46 -17.02 8.18
CA LYS A 252 11.75 -16.41 8.56
C LYS A 252 12.92 -17.39 8.49
N SER A 253 12.66 -18.68 8.65
CA SER A 253 13.66 -19.76 8.56
C SER A 253 13.91 -20.25 7.13
N VAL A 254 13.13 -19.78 6.16
CA VAL A 254 13.28 -20.18 4.75
C VAL A 254 14.51 -19.52 4.15
N GLU A 255 15.31 -20.28 3.40
CA GLU A 255 16.47 -19.76 2.68
C GLU A 255 16.03 -18.73 1.62
N LYS A 256 16.69 -17.57 1.60
CA LYS A 256 16.43 -16.53 0.61
C LYS A 256 16.85 -17.01 -0.78
N LEU A 257 15.97 -16.84 -1.75
CA LEU A 257 16.28 -17.21 -3.13
C LEU A 257 17.47 -16.38 -3.66
N PRO A 258 18.50 -17.01 -4.26
CA PRO A 258 19.65 -16.29 -4.80
C PRO A 258 19.26 -15.44 -6.01
N ALA A 259 19.94 -14.31 -6.20
CA ALA A 259 19.59 -13.33 -7.22
C ALA A 259 19.63 -13.92 -8.65
N GLU A 260 20.55 -14.85 -8.91
CA GLU A 260 20.71 -15.50 -10.21
C GLU A 260 19.53 -16.45 -10.53
N ALA A 261 18.85 -16.99 -9.51
CA ALA A 261 17.70 -17.85 -9.73
C ALA A 261 16.52 -17.06 -10.33
N LEU A 262 16.38 -15.76 -10.03
CA LEU A 262 15.34 -14.88 -10.55
C LEU A 262 15.35 -14.78 -12.09
N PHE A 263 16.48 -15.07 -12.75
CA PHE A 263 16.55 -15.07 -14.21
C PHE A 263 15.64 -16.13 -14.86
N LYS A 264 15.44 -17.28 -14.22
CA LYS A 264 14.53 -18.32 -14.73
C LYS A 264 13.07 -17.86 -14.66
N TYR A 265 12.69 -17.20 -13.56
CA TYR A 265 11.36 -16.61 -13.38
C TYR A 265 11.09 -15.51 -14.40
N ARG A 266 12.05 -14.59 -14.60
CA ARG A 266 11.93 -13.56 -15.63
C ARG A 266 11.79 -14.16 -17.03
N SER A 267 12.55 -15.20 -17.35
CA SER A 267 12.43 -15.89 -18.64
C SER A 267 11.05 -16.51 -18.83
N ALA A 268 10.45 -17.08 -17.78
CA ALA A 268 9.09 -17.59 -17.83
C ALA A 268 8.04 -16.48 -18.00
N ALA A 269 8.16 -15.38 -17.24
CA ALA A 269 7.30 -14.19 -17.41
C ALA A 269 7.37 -13.63 -18.84
N ARG A 270 8.58 -13.53 -19.42
CA ARG A 270 8.82 -12.96 -20.75
C ARG A 270 8.22 -13.73 -21.91
N LYS A 271 7.74 -14.97 -21.69
CA LYS A 271 6.93 -15.69 -22.66
C LYS A 271 5.61 -14.98 -22.95
N PHE A 272 5.07 -14.24 -21.98
CA PHE A 272 3.77 -13.56 -22.06
C PHE A 272 3.85 -12.04 -21.82
N GLN A 273 4.88 -11.57 -21.09
CA GLN A 273 5.14 -10.16 -20.82
C GLN A 273 6.59 -9.81 -21.17
N VAL A 274 6.83 -9.38 -22.41
CA VAL A 274 8.19 -9.19 -22.97
C VAL A 274 9.01 -8.13 -22.24
N THR A 275 8.32 -7.19 -21.57
CA THR A 275 8.88 -6.12 -20.76
C THR A 275 9.12 -6.51 -19.30
N ALA A 276 8.94 -7.78 -18.92
CA ALA A 276 9.13 -8.18 -17.53
C ALA A 276 10.57 -7.94 -17.04
N GLU A 277 10.68 -7.34 -15.85
CA GLU A 277 11.92 -6.95 -15.19
C GLU A 277 12.06 -7.59 -13.81
N ILE A 278 13.28 -7.62 -13.29
CA ILE A 278 13.55 -8.01 -11.90
C ILE A 278 13.83 -6.71 -11.14
N GLU A 279 13.22 -6.56 -9.95
CA GLU A 279 13.47 -5.43 -9.08
C GLU A 279 14.96 -5.36 -8.72
N LYS A 280 15.57 -4.20 -8.93
CA LYS A 280 16.96 -3.97 -8.54
C LYS A 280 17.01 -3.87 -7.01
N PRO A 281 18.04 -4.42 -6.34
CA PRO A 281 18.24 -4.17 -4.92
C PRO A 281 18.25 -2.66 -4.65
N ALA A 282 17.58 -2.23 -3.59
CA ALA A 282 17.69 -0.85 -3.13
C ALA A 282 19.16 -0.56 -2.81
N SER A 283 19.76 0.37 -3.56
CA SER A 283 21.12 0.89 -3.33
C SER A 283 21.21 1.73 -2.05
#